data_AF-A0A7S1X9A4-F1
#
_entry.id   AF-A0A7S1X9A4-F1
#
_cell.length_a   1.000
_cell.length_b   1.000
_cell.length_c   1.000
_cell.angle_alpha   90.00
_cell.angle_beta   90.00
_cell.angle_gamma   90.00
#
_symmetry.space_group_name_H-M   'P 1'
#
loop_
_entity.id
_entity.type
_entity.pdbx_description
1 polymer ?
#
loop_
_entity_poly.entity_id
_entity_poly.type
_entity_poly.pdbx_seq_one_letter_code
_entity_poly.pdbx_strand_id
1 'polypeptide(L)'
;KRQSRKDNGPSFQAALATYRAGGSEVPGRLEKGLAVKAAQGLLPKNDGLGVPVYLRKRPLFAHEVKKRDYDVITVDSEQRVVVHNCAMHADLKRMHIFHRAFPCARAFDESATNEQVYDVAAYPQIEAAAFGGQAAMFMYGQTGSGKTFTMSAIEQEGLHHLFELLAEQGGDALVRIAIFEISGKKCFDLLQNGHREVLLKETDGGSVELLGAEEPVVTSAEEALQLVAEAKTRRATASTAANATSSRSHCVTRITTAGPSGQGTLTLVDCAGSERNADSMHHDARARKECAEINASLYALRECVRLRRRQAEEAKHPGGGKHVHVPYRSSQLTRVLMECFTSPDALVAVIATVSPSSQDTEHSMSTLQTVLMMAGASKDAVAEVKEDVALAGSQTPGERLVKPIHWSAEDVREWLGKLKGGSFRRYVDGLPGDLNGRALVRMNKAALAQVCGGGNAQVGLAIFNQLRNEIDRVDRVMRSQRQGVVQMNARLKAGW
;
A
#
# COMPACT_ATOMS: atom_id res chain seq x y z
N LYS A 1 -4.66 -7.18 15.66
CA LYS A 1 -4.05 -7.37 14.31
C LYS A 1 -2.56 -7.02 14.31
N ARG A 2 -2.18 -5.76 14.58
CA ARG A 2 -0.77 -5.31 14.66
C ARG A 2 0.14 -6.16 15.55
N GLN A 3 -0.30 -6.46 16.79
CA GLN A 3 0.47 -7.31 17.70
C GLN A 3 0.71 -8.71 17.14
N SER A 4 -0.35 -9.35 16.62
CA SER A 4 -0.25 -10.67 15.99
C SER A 4 0.69 -10.70 14.77
N ARG A 5 0.74 -9.64 13.96
CA ARG A 5 1.73 -9.53 12.87
C ARG A 5 3.16 -9.51 13.37
N LYS A 6 3.42 -8.84 14.52
CA LYS A 6 4.74 -8.82 15.15
C LYS A 6 5.09 -10.18 15.73
N ASP A 7 4.18 -10.78 16.49
CA ASP A 7 4.40 -12.06 17.17
C ASP A 7 4.68 -13.20 16.17
N ASN A 8 4.03 -13.16 15.01
CA ASN A 8 4.17 -14.17 13.94
C ASN A 8 5.04 -13.68 12.77
N GLY A 9 5.75 -12.56 12.94
CA GLY A 9 6.55 -11.93 11.90
C GLY A 9 7.50 -12.86 11.15
N PRO A 10 8.25 -13.77 11.83
CA PRO A 10 9.14 -14.71 11.15
C PRO A 10 8.45 -15.64 10.16
N SER A 11 7.25 -16.15 10.50
CA SER A 11 6.48 -17.05 9.64
C SER A 11 5.98 -16.32 8.39
N PHE A 12 5.48 -15.10 8.56
CA PHE A 12 5.05 -14.27 7.44
C PHE A 12 6.23 -13.88 6.54
N GLN A 13 7.36 -13.47 7.11
CA GLN A 13 8.58 -13.16 6.35
C GLN A 13 9.06 -14.35 5.52
N ALA A 14 9.03 -15.57 6.06
CA ALA A 14 9.39 -16.77 5.33
C ALA A 14 8.45 -17.01 4.12
N ALA A 15 7.14 -16.88 4.31
CA ALA A 15 6.18 -17.01 3.21
C ALA A 15 6.35 -15.91 2.14
N LEU A 16 6.61 -14.67 2.56
CA LEU A 16 6.88 -13.55 1.64
C LEU A 16 8.19 -13.74 0.87
N ALA A 17 9.22 -14.32 1.50
CA ALA A 17 10.46 -14.66 0.81
C ALA A 17 10.21 -15.73 -0.27
N THR A 18 9.42 -16.76 0.02
CA THR A 18 9.00 -17.76 -0.98
C THR A 18 8.23 -17.14 -2.14
N TYR A 19 7.30 -16.21 -1.84
CA TYR A 19 6.57 -15.45 -2.86
C TYR A 19 7.53 -14.68 -3.78
N ARG A 20 8.45 -13.90 -3.21
CA ARG A 20 9.40 -13.07 -3.95
C ARG A 20 10.45 -13.88 -4.73
N ALA A 21 10.80 -15.07 -4.25
CA ALA A 21 11.74 -15.98 -4.91
C ALA A 21 11.11 -16.79 -6.08
N GLY A 22 9.82 -16.56 -6.40
CA GLY A 22 9.13 -17.29 -7.46
C GLY A 22 8.71 -18.71 -7.06
N GLY A 23 8.78 -19.06 -5.77
CA GLY A 23 8.37 -20.37 -5.24
C GLY A 23 6.87 -20.49 -4.95
N SER A 24 6.06 -19.47 -5.30
CA SER A 24 4.62 -19.43 -5.07
C SER A 24 3.87 -19.28 -6.39
N GLU A 25 2.72 -19.96 -6.53
CA GLU A 25 1.81 -19.82 -7.68
C GLU A 25 0.95 -18.54 -7.61
N VAL A 26 1.01 -17.80 -6.50
CA VAL A 26 0.17 -16.61 -6.25
C VAL A 26 0.35 -15.52 -7.33
N PRO A 27 1.56 -15.15 -7.79
CA PRO A 27 1.72 -14.14 -8.85
C PRO A 27 0.92 -14.48 -10.12
N GLY A 28 1.01 -15.71 -10.61
CA GLY A 28 0.27 -16.15 -11.81
C GLY A 28 -1.25 -16.17 -11.61
N ARG A 29 -1.73 -16.42 -10.39
CA ARG A 29 -3.16 -16.30 -10.05
C ARG A 29 -3.63 -14.85 -10.00
N LEU A 30 -2.82 -13.94 -9.47
CA LEU A 30 -3.11 -12.50 -9.45
C LEU A 30 -3.16 -11.92 -10.87
N GLU A 31 -2.22 -12.31 -11.74
CA GLU A 31 -2.17 -11.89 -13.13
C GLU A 31 -3.43 -12.32 -13.90
N LYS A 32 -3.81 -13.60 -13.79
CA LYS A 32 -5.08 -14.10 -14.36
C LYS A 32 -6.28 -13.32 -13.83
N GLY A 33 -6.30 -13.02 -12.53
CA GLY A 33 -7.34 -12.19 -11.92
C GLY A 33 -7.43 -10.80 -12.55
N LEU A 34 -6.31 -10.10 -12.70
CA LEU A 34 -6.28 -8.77 -13.31
C LEU A 34 -6.70 -8.79 -14.78
N ALA A 35 -6.30 -9.81 -15.55
CA ALA A 35 -6.73 -9.96 -16.94
C ALA A 35 -8.26 -10.08 -17.06
N VAL A 36 -8.90 -10.85 -16.16
CA VAL A 36 -10.37 -10.93 -16.09
C VAL A 36 -10.99 -9.57 -15.76
N LYS A 37 -10.41 -8.82 -14.81
CA LYS A 37 -10.89 -7.46 -14.47
C LYS A 37 -10.76 -6.48 -15.63
N ALA A 38 -9.67 -6.55 -16.39
CA ALA A 38 -9.44 -5.76 -17.59
C ALA A 38 -10.51 -6.06 -18.66
N ALA A 39 -10.78 -7.35 -18.93
CA ALA A 39 -11.81 -7.78 -19.87
C ALA A 39 -13.23 -7.34 -19.48
N GLN A 40 -13.49 -7.18 -18.17
CA GLN A 40 -14.74 -6.64 -17.62
C GLN A 40 -14.80 -5.10 -17.64
N GLY A 41 -13.76 -4.41 -18.14
CA GLY A 41 -13.70 -2.94 -18.16
C GLY A 41 -13.58 -2.31 -16.78
N LEU A 42 -13.12 -3.05 -15.77
CA LEU A 42 -13.02 -2.57 -14.38
C LEU A 42 -11.75 -1.76 -14.12
N LEU A 43 -10.75 -1.87 -14.99
CA LEU A 43 -9.50 -1.12 -14.92
C LEU A 43 -9.60 0.22 -15.68
N PRO A 44 -8.75 1.21 -15.34
CA PRO A 44 -8.62 2.42 -16.13
C PRO A 44 -8.31 2.10 -17.60
N LYS A 45 -8.90 2.86 -18.52
CA LYS A 45 -8.55 2.79 -19.95
C LYS A 45 -7.43 3.80 -20.19
N ASN A 46 -6.49 3.45 -21.05
CA ASN A 46 -5.43 4.36 -21.47
C ASN A 46 -5.90 5.15 -22.71
N ASP A 47 -6.87 6.04 -22.52
CA ASP A 47 -7.56 6.79 -23.58
C ASP A 47 -7.32 8.31 -23.50
N GLY A 48 -6.28 8.73 -22.76
CA GLY A 48 -5.90 10.14 -22.57
C GLY A 48 -6.83 10.95 -21.66
N LEU A 49 -7.98 10.39 -21.26
CA LEU A 49 -8.94 11.02 -20.36
C LEU A 49 -8.76 10.61 -18.88
N GLY A 50 -7.87 9.64 -18.63
CA GLY A 50 -7.56 9.13 -17.30
C GLY A 50 -6.46 9.95 -16.62
N VAL A 51 -6.51 10.00 -15.29
CA VAL A 51 -5.41 10.51 -14.46
C VAL A 51 -4.40 9.37 -14.26
N PRO A 52 -3.20 9.41 -14.87
CA PRO A 52 -2.17 8.40 -14.60
C PRO A 52 -1.80 8.38 -13.12
N VAL A 53 -1.72 7.17 -12.58
CA VAL A 53 -1.34 6.91 -11.19
C VAL A 53 0.00 6.20 -11.18
N TYR A 54 0.99 6.87 -10.62
CA TYR A 54 2.32 6.37 -10.34
C TYR A 54 2.37 5.91 -8.88
N LEU A 55 3.07 4.81 -8.59
CA LEU A 55 3.21 4.28 -7.23
C LEU A 55 4.67 4.28 -6.83
N ARG A 56 5.00 4.81 -5.65
CA ARG A 56 6.36 4.79 -5.10
C ARG A 56 6.39 4.12 -3.74
N LYS A 57 7.08 2.98 -3.65
CA LYS A 57 7.38 2.30 -2.40
C LYS A 57 8.67 2.90 -1.82
N ARG A 58 8.64 3.36 -0.57
CA ARG A 58 9.88 3.74 0.14
C ARG A 58 10.60 2.51 0.69
N PRO A 59 11.91 2.57 0.96
CA PRO A 59 12.59 1.52 1.71
C PRO A 59 12.06 1.40 3.14
N LEU A 60 12.23 0.21 3.73
CA LEU A 60 12.01 -0.03 5.15
C LEU A 60 13.14 0.65 5.94
N PHE A 61 12.80 1.48 6.92
CA PHE A 61 13.79 2.25 7.67
C PHE A 61 14.46 1.41 8.76
N ALA A 62 15.70 1.77 9.11
CA ALA A 62 16.48 1.06 10.12
C ALA A 62 15.77 0.97 11.49
N HIS A 63 14.99 1.99 11.88
CA HIS A 63 14.24 1.98 13.13
C HIS A 63 13.01 1.06 13.08
N GLU A 64 12.44 0.80 11.89
CA GLU A 64 11.35 -0.15 11.68
C GLU A 64 11.88 -1.58 11.77
N VAL A 65 13.02 -1.85 11.12
CA VAL A 65 13.75 -3.13 11.24
C VAL A 65 14.08 -3.44 12.71
N LYS A 66 14.60 -2.45 13.45
CA LYS A 66 14.87 -2.59 14.90
C LYS A 66 13.61 -2.95 15.71
N LYS A 67 12.43 -2.51 15.28
CA LYS A 67 11.13 -2.85 15.88
C LYS A 67 10.57 -4.20 15.42
N ARG A 68 11.37 -5.01 14.71
CA ARG A 68 10.98 -6.29 14.09
C ARG A 68 9.83 -6.15 13.09
N ASP A 69 9.76 -4.99 12.46
CA ASP A 69 8.87 -4.77 11.32
C ASP A 69 9.44 -5.46 10.08
N TYR A 70 8.59 -5.69 9.08
CA TYR A 70 8.96 -6.34 7.85
C TYR A 70 8.15 -5.81 6.68
N ASP A 71 8.73 -5.97 5.50
CA ASP A 71 8.19 -5.46 4.26
C ASP A 71 7.02 -6.32 3.75
N VAL A 72 5.84 -5.71 3.66
CA VAL A 72 4.59 -6.32 3.15
C VAL A 72 4.18 -5.82 1.77
N ILE A 73 5.05 -5.10 1.04
CA ILE A 73 4.77 -4.61 -0.31
C ILE A 73 5.79 -5.16 -1.28
N THR A 74 5.32 -5.70 -2.40
CA THR A 74 6.17 -6.14 -3.52
C THR A 74 5.79 -5.36 -4.76
N VAL A 75 6.77 -4.74 -5.42
CA VAL A 75 6.62 -4.25 -6.79
C VAL A 75 6.93 -5.43 -7.70
N ASP A 76 5.89 -6.04 -8.23
CA ASP A 76 5.96 -7.34 -8.93
C ASP A 76 6.25 -7.16 -10.43
N SER A 77 5.93 -5.98 -10.96
CA SER A 77 6.34 -5.52 -12.29
C SER A 77 6.26 -3.99 -12.34
N GLU A 78 6.71 -3.40 -13.43
CA GLU A 78 6.66 -1.94 -13.63
C GLU A 78 5.25 -1.35 -13.59
N GLN A 79 4.18 -2.15 -13.67
CA GLN A 79 2.79 -1.69 -13.64
C GLN A 79 1.95 -2.35 -12.54
N ARG A 80 2.57 -3.09 -11.60
CA ARG A 80 1.85 -3.87 -10.59
C ARG A 80 2.52 -3.82 -9.22
N VAL A 81 1.76 -3.37 -8.22
CA VAL A 81 2.14 -3.44 -6.81
C VAL A 81 1.26 -4.44 -6.09
N VAL A 82 1.84 -5.30 -5.26
CA VAL A 82 1.14 -6.29 -4.46
C VAL A 82 1.30 -5.96 -2.98
N VAL A 83 0.17 -5.82 -2.28
CA VAL A 83 0.14 -5.68 -0.82
C VAL A 83 -0.17 -7.02 -0.18
N HIS A 84 0.65 -7.42 0.77
CA HIS A 84 0.57 -8.69 1.47
C HIS A 84 -0.03 -8.52 2.87
N ASN A 85 -1.36 -8.60 2.96
CA ASN A 85 -2.04 -8.44 4.25
C ASN A 85 -1.92 -9.72 5.09
N CYS A 86 -0.92 -9.73 5.97
CA CYS A 86 -0.63 -10.81 6.90
C CYS A 86 -1.63 -10.79 8.08
N ALA A 87 -2.36 -11.88 8.28
CA ALA A 87 -3.40 -11.96 9.30
C ALA A 87 -3.60 -13.38 9.85
N MET A 88 -4.27 -13.47 11.01
CA MET A 88 -4.78 -14.73 11.54
C MET A 88 -6.17 -14.99 10.99
N HIS A 89 -6.52 -16.27 10.79
CA HIS A 89 -7.91 -16.67 10.66
C HIS A 89 -8.70 -16.34 11.94
N ALA A 90 -10.03 -16.35 11.85
CA ALA A 90 -10.92 -16.07 12.98
C ALA A 90 -10.71 -17.04 14.16
N ASP A 91 -10.18 -18.23 13.90
CA ASP A 91 -9.82 -19.22 14.93
C ASP A 91 -8.58 -18.85 15.76
N LEU A 92 -7.84 -17.80 15.37
CA LEU A 92 -6.59 -17.34 15.98
C LEU A 92 -5.49 -18.42 16.05
N LYS A 93 -5.61 -19.49 15.27
CA LYS A 93 -4.67 -20.61 15.23
C LYS A 93 -3.93 -20.69 13.91
N ARG A 94 -4.65 -20.45 12.81
CA ARG A 94 -4.09 -20.49 11.46
C ARG A 94 -3.74 -19.09 10.99
N MET A 95 -2.66 -18.99 10.23
CA MET A 95 -2.23 -17.76 9.57
C MET A 95 -2.58 -17.80 8.09
N HIS A 96 -2.80 -16.64 7.51
CA HIS A 96 -2.92 -16.48 6.08
C HIS A 96 -2.37 -15.12 5.64
N ILE A 97 -2.05 -15.03 4.36
CA ILE A 97 -1.76 -13.77 3.69
C ILE A 97 -2.85 -13.54 2.64
N PHE A 98 -3.45 -12.35 2.67
CA PHE A 98 -4.26 -11.86 1.57
C PHE A 98 -3.39 -10.98 0.66
N HIS A 99 -3.03 -11.52 -0.50
CA HIS A 99 -2.27 -10.81 -1.53
C HIS A 99 -3.25 -10.00 -2.38
N ARG A 100 -3.01 -8.70 -2.52
CA ARG A 100 -3.86 -7.79 -3.31
C ARG A 100 -3.02 -7.07 -4.34
N ALA A 101 -3.31 -7.29 -5.62
CA ALA A 101 -2.60 -6.68 -6.73
C ALA A 101 -3.30 -5.42 -7.23
N PHE A 102 -2.57 -4.32 -7.23
CA PHE A 102 -2.98 -3.00 -7.67
C PHE A 102 -2.27 -2.65 -8.98
N PRO A 103 -3.01 -2.50 -10.09
CA PRO A 103 -2.43 -1.99 -11.33
C PRO A 103 -2.21 -0.48 -11.24
N CYS A 104 -1.23 0.00 -11.98
CA CYS A 104 -0.87 1.42 -12.04
C CYS A 104 -0.20 1.74 -13.38
N ALA A 105 0.00 3.04 -13.67
CA ALA A 105 0.72 3.46 -14.87
C ALA A 105 2.21 3.08 -14.78
N ARG A 106 2.79 3.28 -13.60
CA ARG A 106 4.17 2.89 -13.26
C ARG A 106 4.30 2.64 -11.76
N ALA A 107 5.06 1.62 -11.39
CA ALA A 107 5.45 1.31 -10.02
C ALA A 107 6.97 1.45 -9.86
N PHE A 108 7.37 2.17 -8.82
CA PHE A 108 8.75 2.39 -8.39
C PHE A 108 8.96 1.66 -7.07
N ASP A 109 9.94 0.75 -7.05
CA ASP A 109 10.33 0.02 -5.86
C ASP A 109 11.23 0.85 -4.95
N GLU A 110 11.70 0.24 -3.85
CA GLU A 110 12.55 0.89 -2.87
C GLU A 110 13.93 1.33 -3.39
N SER A 111 14.36 0.83 -4.55
CA SER A 111 15.63 1.18 -5.18
C SER A 111 15.54 2.38 -6.12
N ALA A 112 14.32 2.80 -6.47
CA ALA A 112 14.09 3.87 -7.42
C ALA A 112 14.58 5.24 -6.90
N THR A 113 15.41 5.90 -7.70
CA THR A 113 15.95 7.23 -7.40
C THR A 113 14.90 8.31 -7.59
N ASN A 114 15.17 9.52 -7.08
CA ASN A 114 14.30 10.66 -7.33
C ASN A 114 14.26 11.06 -8.81
N GLU A 115 15.41 10.98 -9.48
CA GLU A 115 15.57 11.24 -10.92
C GLU A 115 14.66 10.32 -11.76
N GLN A 116 14.72 9.00 -11.52
CA GLN A 116 13.86 8.04 -12.23
C GLN A 116 12.36 8.31 -12.02
N VAL A 117 11.97 8.75 -10.83
CA VAL A 117 10.59 9.12 -10.53
C VAL A 117 10.22 10.43 -11.24
N TYR A 118 11.12 11.41 -11.24
CA TYR A 118 10.94 12.70 -11.89
C TYR A 118 10.76 12.54 -13.41
N ASP A 119 11.69 11.86 -14.09
CA ASP A 119 11.70 11.71 -15.55
C ASP A 119 10.40 11.07 -16.06
N VAL A 120 9.94 10.03 -15.38
CA VAL A 120 8.78 9.26 -15.83
C VAL A 120 7.46 9.88 -15.39
N ALA A 121 7.38 10.43 -14.18
CA ALA A 121 6.11 10.85 -13.61
C ALA A 121 5.85 12.36 -13.68
N ALA A 122 6.90 13.19 -13.61
CA ALA A 122 6.82 14.63 -13.38
C ALA A 122 7.28 15.51 -14.55
N TYR A 123 8.30 15.09 -15.30
CA TYR A 123 8.80 15.83 -16.45
C TYR A 123 7.70 16.24 -17.45
N PRO A 124 6.74 15.36 -17.83
CA PRO A 124 5.68 15.75 -18.77
C PRO A 124 4.83 16.94 -18.31
N GLN A 125 4.64 17.09 -17.00
CA GLN A 125 3.87 18.20 -16.41
C GLN A 125 4.69 19.49 -16.42
N ILE A 126 6.00 19.40 -16.18
CA ILE A 126 6.92 20.54 -16.27
C ILE A 126 6.96 21.05 -17.71
N GLU A 127 7.17 20.13 -18.66
CA GLU A 127 7.19 20.43 -20.10
C GLU A 127 5.89 21.09 -20.54
N ALA A 128 4.74 20.50 -20.21
CA ALA A 128 3.44 21.08 -20.57
C ALA A 128 3.29 22.52 -20.06
N ALA A 129 3.67 22.81 -18.82
CA ALA A 129 3.61 24.17 -18.28
C ALA A 129 4.60 25.13 -18.95
N ALA A 130 5.79 24.66 -19.37
CA ALA A 130 6.74 25.46 -20.13
C ALA A 130 6.19 25.87 -21.51
N PHE A 131 5.37 25.01 -22.13
CA PHE A 131 4.80 25.21 -23.47
C PHE A 131 3.34 25.69 -23.45
N GLY A 132 2.94 26.46 -22.44
CA GLY A 132 1.62 27.10 -22.38
C GLY A 132 0.45 26.18 -21.97
N GLY A 133 0.76 24.98 -21.48
CA GLY A 133 -0.21 23.98 -21.03
C GLY A 133 -0.60 24.14 -19.56
N GLN A 134 -1.66 23.42 -19.19
CA GLN A 134 -2.16 23.34 -17.81
C GLN A 134 -1.77 21.99 -17.22
N ALA A 135 -1.04 21.97 -16.11
CA ALA A 135 -0.55 20.75 -15.51
C ALA A 135 -0.73 20.73 -13.99
N ALA A 136 -1.08 19.57 -13.44
CA ALA A 136 -1.17 19.34 -12.01
C ALA A 136 -0.59 17.99 -11.59
N MET A 137 0.08 17.98 -10.45
CA MET A 137 0.60 16.76 -9.83
C MET A 137 0.25 16.68 -8.35
N PHE A 138 -0.18 15.49 -7.91
CA PHE A 138 -0.52 15.21 -6.51
C PHE A 138 0.44 14.19 -5.90
N MET A 139 0.91 14.48 -4.69
CA MET A 139 1.45 13.46 -3.81
C MET A 139 0.36 12.95 -2.88
N TYR A 140 0.07 11.65 -2.93
CA TYR A 140 -0.97 11.04 -2.11
C TYR A 140 -0.43 9.87 -1.30
N GLY A 141 -0.77 9.80 -0.02
CA GLY A 141 -0.27 8.72 0.85
C GLY A 141 -0.25 9.09 2.32
N GLN A 142 0.04 8.12 3.18
CA GLN A 142 0.06 8.35 4.62
C GLN A 142 1.24 9.23 5.05
N THR A 143 1.19 9.81 6.24
CA THR A 143 2.36 10.44 6.88
C THR A 143 3.51 9.44 7.00
N GLY A 144 4.73 9.90 6.68
CA GLY A 144 5.93 9.07 6.68
C GLY A 144 6.07 8.10 5.49
N SER A 145 5.17 8.13 4.50
CA SER A 145 5.30 7.28 3.30
C SER A 145 6.25 7.84 2.22
N GLY A 146 6.64 9.11 2.29
CA GLY A 146 7.60 9.72 1.36
C GLY A 146 7.04 10.82 0.44
N LYS A 147 5.82 11.32 0.69
CA LYS A 147 5.20 12.43 -0.08
C LYS A 147 6.11 13.64 -0.22
N THR A 148 6.42 14.32 0.89
CA THR A 148 7.22 15.55 0.91
C THR A 148 8.65 15.31 0.43
N PHE A 149 9.25 14.14 0.68
CA PHE A 149 10.55 13.76 0.13
C PHE A 149 10.52 13.72 -1.40
N THR A 150 9.49 13.09 -1.97
CA THR A 150 9.32 12.99 -3.43
C THR A 150 8.97 14.35 -4.04
N MET A 151 8.06 15.11 -3.42
CA MET A 151 7.69 16.45 -3.86
C MET A 151 8.89 17.39 -3.88
N SER A 152 9.72 17.36 -2.84
CA SER A 152 10.88 18.27 -2.75
C SER A 152 11.88 18.03 -3.86
N ALA A 153 12.07 16.76 -4.27
CA ALA A 153 12.94 16.45 -5.39
C ALA A 153 12.35 16.89 -6.73
N ILE A 154 11.02 16.76 -6.90
CA ILE A 154 10.32 17.24 -8.10
C ILE A 154 10.33 18.76 -8.19
N GLU A 155 10.16 19.47 -7.07
CA GLU A 155 10.28 20.92 -7.04
C GLU A 155 11.70 21.36 -7.39
N GLN A 156 12.73 20.68 -6.86
CA GLN A 156 14.13 20.92 -7.18
C GLN A 156 14.42 20.79 -8.67
N GLU A 157 14.28 19.59 -9.24
CA GLU A 157 14.66 19.38 -10.64
C GLU A 157 13.64 19.98 -11.61
N GLY A 158 12.37 20.00 -11.23
CA GLY A 158 11.29 20.58 -12.03
C GLY A 158 11.44 22.08 -12.24
N LEU A 159 11.87 22.83 -11.22
CA LEU A 159 12.11 24.27 -11.38
C LEU A 159 13.33 24.53 -12.26
N HIS A 160 14.43 23.79 -12.10
CA HIS A 160 15.60 23.95 -12.98
C HIS A 160 15.23 23.70 -14.45
N HIS A 161 14.63 22.54 -14.76
CA HIS A 161 14.21 22.23 -16.12
C HIS A 161 13.14 23.18 -16.66
N LEU A 162 12.21 23.70 -15.83
CA LEU A 162 11.23 24.68 -16.28
C LEU A 162 11.91 25.95 -16.81
N PHE A 163 12.88 26.48 -16.08
CA PHE A 163 13.63 27.67 -16.50
C PHE A 163 14.49 27.40 -17.73
N GLU A 164 15.11 26.22 -17.82
CA GLU A 164 15.86 25.80 -19.01
C GLU A 164 14.97 25.76 -20.26
N LEU A 165 13.81 25.08 -20.19
CA LEU A 165 12.85 24.99 -21.29
C LEU A 165 12.33 26.36 -21.72
N LEU A 166 12.07 27.27 -20.78
CA LEU A 166 11.65 28.64 -21.10
C LEU A 166 12.77 29.44 -21.78
N ALA A 167 14.02 29.27 -21.35
CA ALA A 167 15.17 29.92 -21.97
C ALA A 167 15.44 29.40 -23.39
N GLU A 168 15.29 28.09 -23.61
CA GLU A 168 15.45 27.44 -24.92
C GLU A 168 14.44 27.91 -25.96
N GLN A 169 13.23 28.29 -25.55
CA GLN A 169 12.21 28.84 -26.46
C GLN A 169 12.62 30.19 -27.07
N GLY A 170 13.51 30.93 -26.41
CA GLY A 170 13.97 32.25 -26.82
C GLY A 170 12.91 33.35 -26.66
N GLY A 171 13.31 34.53 -26.22
CA GLY A 171 12.39 35.64 -25.93
C GLY A 171 12.10 35.78 -24.43
N ASP A 172 11.34 36.82 -24.07
CA ASP A 172 11.07 37.14 -22.68
C ASP A 172 10.03 36.17 -22.09
N ALA A 173 10.36 35.56 -20.96
CA ALA A 173 9.45 34.74 -20.18
C ALA A 173 9.24 35.36 -18.79
N LEU A 174 8.00 35.35 -18.32
CA LEU A 174 7.63 35.74 -16.98
C LEU A 174 7.22 34.50 -16.18
N VAL A 175 7.84 34.29 -15.03
CA VAL A 175 7.47 33.21 -14.10
C VAL A 175 6.99 33.83 -12.80
N ARG A 176 5.78 33.46 -12.36
CA ARG A 176 5.24 33.81 -11.04
C ARG A 176 5.03 32.56 -10.22
N ILE A 177 5.28 32.65 -8.92
CA ILE A 177 5.08 31.54 -7.99
C ILE A 177 4.18 31.97 -6.85
N ALA A 178 3.18 31.14 -6.52
CA ALA A 178 2.32 31.29 -5.37
C ALA A 178 2.42 30.02 -4.52
N ILE A 179 2.67 30.16 -3.22
CA ILE A 179 2.75 29.01 -2.30
C ILE A 179 1.82 29.25 -1.13
N PHE A 180 0.86 28.36 -0.95
CA PHE A 180 -0.16 28.46 0.07
C PHE A 180 -0.57 27.09 0.59
N GLU A 181 -1.14 27.04 1.79
CA GLU A 181 -1.74 25.82 2.32
C GLU A 181 -3.25 25.86 2.30
N ILE A 182 -3.87 24.71 2.05
CA ILE A 182 -5.30 24.48 2.22
C ILE A 182 -5.49 23.79 3.55
N SER A 183 -6.10 24.50 4.50
CA SER A 183 -6.43 23.99 5.83
C SER A 183 -7.93 24.07 6.06
N GLY A 184 -8.57 22.90 6.08
CA GLY A 184 -10.02 22.80 6.16
C GLY A 184 -10.73 23.39 4.95
N LYS A 185 -11.46 24.49 5.18
CA LYS A 185 -12.22 25.23 4.14
C LYS A 185 -11.54 26.50 3.66
N LYS A 186 -10.36 26.82 4.17
CA LYS A 186 -9.65 28.07 3.90
C LYS A 186 -8.29 27.79 3.27
N CYS A 187 -7.78 28.79 2.55
CA CYS A 187 -6.42 28.79 2.02
C CYS A 187 -5.62 29.88 2.72
N PHE A 188 -4.35 29.63 3.01
CA PHE A 188 -3.48 30.56 3.72
C PHE A 188 -2.15 30.71 3.02
N ASP A 189 -1.74 31.94 2.78
CA ASP A 189 -0.49 32.27 2.12
C ASP A 189 0.72 31.80 2.96
N LEU A 190 1.72 31.21 2.30
CA LEU A 190 2.94 30.73 2.94
C LEU A 190 4.18 31.56 2.57
N LEU A 191 4.03 32.63 1.79
CA LEU A 191 5.12 33.53 1.38
C LEU A 191 5.16 34.79 2.25
N GLN A 192 4.02 35.25 2.76
CA GLN A 192 3.94 36.39 3.68
C GLN A 192 4.00 35.98 5.15
N ASN A 193 4.45 36.92 5.97
CA ASN A 193 4.30 36.83 7.42
C ASN A 193 2.89 37.24 7.84
N GLY A 194 2.32 36.52 8.80
CA GLY A 194 0.93 36.71 9.21
C GLY A 194 0.01 35.79 8.40
N HIS A 195 -0.88 35.10 9.10
CA HIS A 195 -1.71 34.01 8.58
C HIS A 195 -2.82 34.52 7.63
N ARG A 196 -2.42 35.07 6.48
CA ARG A 196 -3.29 35.77 5.52
C ARG A 196 -4.11 34.76 4.71
N GLU A 197 -5.42 34.97 4.71
CA GLU A 197 -6.34 34.12 3.95
C GLU A 197 -6.27 34.45 2.45
N VAL A 198 -6.14 33.42 1.63
CA VAL A 198 -6.18 33.48 0.16
C VAL A 198 -7.57 33.08 -0.31
N LEU A 199 -8.22 33.96 -1.08
CA LEU A 199 -9.55 33.70 -1.63
C LEU A 199 -9.42 33.28 -3.09
N LEU A 200 -9.93 32.10 -3.42
CA LEU A 200 -10.01 31.62 -4.79
C LEU A 200 -11.20 32.30 -5.48
N LYS A 201 -10.96 33.04 -6.56
CA LYS A 201 -11.99 33.69 -7.37
C LYS A 201 -11.95 33.14 -8.78
N GLU A 202 -13.08 32.63 -9.24
CA GLU A 202 -13.24 32.14 -10.62
C GLU A 202 -13.47 33.35 -11.54
N THR A 203 -12.79 33.35 -12.68
CA THR A 203 -12.98 34.36 -13.74
C THR A 203 -13.99 33.86 -14.77
N ASP A 204 -14.54 34.77 -15.57
CA ASP A 204 -15.45 34.41 -16.66
C ASP A 204 -14.78 33.53 -17.73
N GLY A 205 -13.44 33.55 -17.80
CA GLY A 205 -12.62 32.70 -18.67
C GLY A 205 -12.36 31.29 -18.12
N GLY A 206 -12.90 30.95 -16.94
CA GLY A 206 -12.71 29.63 -16.32
C GLY A 206 -11.37 29.43 -15.61
N SER A 207 -10.55 30.48 -15.48
CA SER A 207 -9.34 30.49 -14.65
C SER A 207 -9.65 30.85 -13.20
N VAL A 208 -8.69 30.64 -12.30
CA VAL A 208 -8.83 30.92 -10.87
C VAL A 208 -7.76 31.90 -10.40
N GLU A 209 -8.21 33.11 -10.02
CA GLU A 209 -7.40 34.16 -9.39
C GLU A 209 -7.21 33.89 -7.89
N LEU A 210 -6.01 34.17 -7.37
CA LEU A 210 -5.63 33.99 -5.97
C LEU A 210 -5.64 35.34 -5.24
N LEU A 211 -6.82 35.79 -4.81
CA LEU A 211 -6.93 37.08 -4.13
C LEU A 211 -6.28 37.05 -2.75
N GLY A 212 -5.33 37.95 -2.52
CA GLY A 212 -4.60 38.06 -1.26
C GLY A 212 -3.42 37.11 -1.13
N ALA A 213 -3.11 36.30 -2.14
CA ALA A 213 -1.84 35.58 -2.24
C ALA A 213 -0.73 36.52 -2.69
N GLU A 214 0.48 36.22 -2.25
CA GLU A 214 1.72 36.81 -2.76
C GLU A 214 2.16 36.01 -3.99
N GLU A 215 2.35 36.69 -5.13
CA GLU A 215 2.71 36.06 -6.41
C GLU A 215 3.95 36.73 -7.03
N PRO A 216 5.12 36.62 -6.36
CA PRO A 216 6.35 37.25 -6.80
C PRO A 216 6.76 36.73 -8.19
N VAL A 217 7.28 37.64 -8.99
CA VAL A 217 7.99 37.29 -10.21
C VAL A 217 9.35 36.76 -9.82
N VAL A 218 9.70 35.56 -10.29
CA VAL A 218 10.99 34.93 -10.07
C VAL A 218 11.77 34.89 -11.38
N THR A 219 13.07 35.11 -11.30
CA THR A 219 13.96 35.25 -12.45
C THR A 219 14.92 34.07 -12.64
N SER A 220 14.95 33.16 -11.66
CA SER A 220 15.79 31.96 -11.68
C SER A 220 15.15 30.81 -10.90
N ALA A 221 15.60 29.58 -11.17
CA ALA A 221 15.18 28.40 -10.43
C ALA A 221 15.56 28.50 -8.95
N GLU A 222 16.74 29.06 -8.65
CA GLU A 222 17.27 29.24 -7.29
C GLU A 222 16.38 30.17 -6.46
N GLU A 223 15.92 31.28 -7.04
CA GLU A 223 15.00 32.22 -6.38
C GLU A 223 13.65 31.52 -6.07
N ALA A 224 13.11 30.78 -7.03
CA ALA A 224 11.89 30.01 -6.83
C ALA A 224 12.04 28.93 -5.74
N LEU A 225 13.17 28.21 -5.74
CA LEU A 225 13.48 27.18 -4.75
C LEU A 225 13.67 27.76 -3.35
N GLN A 226 14.24 28.95 -3.24
CA GLN A 226 14.33 29.65 -1.97
C GLN A 226 12.93 29.95 -1.40
N LEU A 227 12.00 30.45 -2.22
CA LEU A 227 10.63 30.69 -1.80
C LEU A 227 9.92 29.40 -1.37
N VAL A 228 10.15 28.29 -2.08
CA VAL A 228 9.65 26.95 -1.70
C VAL A 228 10.19 26.52 -0.34
N ALA A 229 11.49 26.68 -0.10
CA ALA A 229 12.13 26.32 1.16
C ALA A 229 11.61 27.18 2.33
N GLU A 230 11.44 28.49 2.11
CA GLU A 230 10.85 29.41 3.09
C GLU A 230 9.40 29.02 3.42
N ALA A 231 8.57 28.77 2.41
CA ALA A 231 7.18 28.37 2.60
C ALA A 231 7.07 27.05 3.38
N LYS A 232 7.89 26.04 3.06
CA LYS A 232 7.95 24.78 3.81
C LYS A 232 8.36 25.00 5.26
N THR A 233 9.30 25.91 5.51
CA THR A 233 9.75 26.27 6.86
C THR A 233 8.63 26.93 7.64
N ARG A 234 7.92 27.90 7.04
CA ARG A 234 6.75 28.56 7.66
C ARG A 234 5.62 27.57 7.95
N ARG A 235 5.33 26.65 7.03
CA ARG A 235 4.35 25.57 7.25
C ARG A 235 4.75 24.67 8.43
N ALA A 236 6.04 24.33 8.54
CA ALA A 236 6.55 23.54 9.65
C ALA A 236 6.45 24.30 10.99
N THR A 237 6.81 25.58 11.05
CA THR A 237 6.76 26.36 12.30
C THR A 237 5.32 26.63 12.76
N ALA A 238 4.41 26.96 11.84
CA ALA A 238 2.98 27.07 12.12
C ALA A 238 2.42 25.78 12.77
N SER A 239 2.92 24.63 12.32
CA SER A 239 2.56 23.33 12.89
C SER A 239 3.15 23.06 14.28
N THR A 240 4.27 23.66 14.66
CA THR A 240 4.82 23.52 16.02
C THR A 240 4.12 24.43 17.03
N ALA A 241 3.63 25.60 16.60
CA ALA A 241 2.94 26.56 17.46
C ALA A 241 1.49 26.18 17.79
N ALA A 242 0.85 25.33 16.98
CA ALA A 242 -0.59 25.04 17.07
C ALA A 242 -0.97 23.53 17.20
N ASN A 243 0.01 22.66 17.53
CA ASN A 243 0.00 21.17 17.45
C ASN A 243 0.39 20.64 16.06
N ALA A 244 1.01 19.46 16.00
CA ALA A 244 1.55 18.79 14.79
C ALA A 244 0.57 18.74 13.60
N THR A 245 0.50 19.84 12.83
CA THR A 245 -0.50 20.15 11.79
C THR A 245 0.07 20.10 10.38
N SER A 246 1.39 19.99 10.18
CA SER A 246 2.00 20.03 8.83
C SER A 246 1.58 18.85 7.96
N SER A 247 1.20 17.71 8.56
CA SER A 247 0.63 16.56 7.84
C SER A 247 -0.88 16.67 7.57
N ARG A 248 -1.53 17.76 8.01
CA ARG A 248 -3.00 17.91 8.03
C ARG A 248 -3.53 19.05 7.15
N SER A 249 -2.65 19.89 6.61
CA SER A 249 -2.96 20.80 5.50
C SER A 249 -2.41 20.24 4.19
N HIS A 250 -3.00 20.63 3.05
CA HIS A 250 -2.39 20.40 1.73
C HIS A 250 -1.51 21.60 1.39
N CYS A 251 -0.27 21.39 0.99
CA CYS A 251 0.56 22.48 0.46
C CYS A 251 0.43 22.53 -1.06
N VAL A 252 0.23 23.73 -1.59
CA VAL A 252 0.09 23.99 -3.01
C VAL A 252 1.20 24.94 -3.42
N THR A 253 2.02 24.50 -4.38
CA THR A 253 2.98 25.34 -5.10
C THR A 253 2.40 25.52 -6.51
N ARG A 254 1.94 26.74 -6.83
CA ARG A 254 1.42 27.09 -8.15
C ARG A 254 2.44 27.97 -8.86
N ILE A 255 2.84 27.56 -10.05
CA ILE A 255 3.78 28.28 -10.90
C ILE A 255 3.04 28.65 -12.18
N THR A 256 3.00 29.94 -12.49
CA THR A 256 2.39 30.47 -13.70
C THR A 256 3.49 30.99 -14.60
N THR A 257 3.54 30.48 -15.83
CA THR A 257 4.50 30.90 -16.85
C THR A 257 3.76 31.73 -17.89
N ALA A 258 4.43 32.75 -18.43
CA ALA A 258 4.00 33.45 -19.63
C ALA A 258 5.23 33.61 -20.51
N GLY A 259 5.34 32.77 -21.53
CA GLY A 259 6.46 32.74 -22.45
C GLY A 259 6.03 32.77 -23.91
N PRO A 260 6.96 32.56 -24.85
CA PRO A 260 6.70 32.57 -26.29
C PRO A 260 5.59 31.60 -26.73
N SER A 261 5.50 30.44 -26.07
CA SER A 261 4.48 29.42 -26.34
C SER A 261 3.12 29.70 -25.69
N GLY A 262 2.97 30.83 -24.99
CA GLY A 262 1.75 31.23 -24.30
C GLY A 262 1.84 31.12 -22.78
N GLN A 263 0.68 31.15 -22.13
CA GLN A 263 0.55 31.12 -20.68
C GLN A 263 0.33 29.69 -20.18
N GLY A 264 1.23 29.18 -19.35
CA GLY A 264 1.13 27.86 -18.73
C GLY A 264 0.96 27.93 -17.22
N THR A 265 0.46 26.84 -16.64
CA THR A 265 0.32 26.71 -15.18
C THR A 265 0.76 25.32 -14.75
N LEU A 266 1.66 25.25 -13.79
CA LEU A 266 2.01 24.04 -13.05
C LEU A 266 1.49 24.14 -11.62
N THR A 267 0.68 23.17 -11.20
CA THR A 267 0.17 23.07 -9.82
C THR A 267 0.68 21.81 -9.15
N LEU A 268 1.61 21.97 -8.20
CA LEU A 268 2.15 20.87 -7.40
C LEU A 268 1.45 20.84 -6.05
N VAL A 269 0.88 19.69 -5.68
CA VAL A 269 0.13 19.52 -4.43
C VAL A 269 0.72 18.42 -3.57
N ASP A 270 1.28 18.78 -2.41
CA ASP A 270 1.66 17.85 -1.35
C ASP A 270 0.45 17.66 -0.42
N CYS A 271 -0.34 16.60 -0.66
CA CYS A 271 -1.57 16.39 0.08
C CYS A 271 -1.29 16.07 1.56
N ALA A 272 -2.26 16.39 2.41
CA ALA A 272 -2.32 15.89 3.78
C ALA A 272 -2.28 14.35 3.82
N GLY A 273 -1.81 13.80 4.94
CA GLY A 273 -1.75 12.36 5.18
C GLY A 273 -3.11 11.67 4.98
N SER A 274 -3.11 10.59 4.21
CA SER A 274 -4.33 9.78 3.94
C SER A 274 -4.70 8.81 5.06
N GLU A 275 -3.87 8.71 6.11
CA GLU A 275 -4.13 7.80 7.22
C GLU A 275 -5.42 8.15 7.95
N ARG A 276 -6.18 7.10 8.29
CA ARG A 276 -7.26 7.25 9.25
C ARG A 276 -6.60 7.41 10.61
N ASN A 277 -6.81 8.55 11.23
CA ASN A 277 -6.49 8.82 12.64
C ASN A 277 -7.37 7.98 13.59
N ALA A 278 -7.38 6.65 13.39
CA ALA A 278 -8.04 5.68 14.25
C ALA A 278 -7.25 5.43 15.54
N ASP A 279 -6.01 5.95 15.62
CA ASP A 279 -5.08 5.71 16.73
C ASP A 279 -5.04 6.82 17.79
N SER A 280 -6.11 7.59 17.98
CA SER A 280 -6.26 8.20 19.29
C SER A 280 -7.70 8.17 19.80
N MET A 281 -7.87 7.42 20.90
CA MET A 281 -9.02 7.53 21.80
C MET A 281 -9.11 8.92 22.47
N HIS A 282 -8.30 9.89 22.04
CA HIS A 282 -8.17 11.22 22.63
C HIS A 282 -8.22 12.37 21.61
N HIS A 283 -8.70 12.15 20.38
CA HIS A 283 -8.92 13.27 19.48
C HIS A 283 -9.99 14.20 20.05
N ASP A 284 -9.60 15.44 20.32
CA ASP A 284 -10.53 16.52 20.60
C ASP A 284 -11.48 16.76 19.40
N ALA A 285 -12.55 17.53 19.62
CA ALA A 285 -13.52 17.81 18.57
C ALA A 285 -12.88 18.50 17.35
N ARG A 286 -11.79 19.26 17.57
CA ARG A 286 -11.04 19.97 16.53
C ARG A 286 -10.31 19.01 15.59
N ALA A 287 -9.55 18.06 16.12
CA ALA A 287 -8.82 17.06 15.35
C ALA A 287 -9.76 16.14 14.56
N ARG A 288 -10.95 15.82 15.12
CA ARG A 288 -11.98 15.07 14.37
C ARG A 288 -12.53 15.87 13.19
N LYS A 289 -12.82 17.16 13.39
CA LYS A 289 -13.30 18.04 12.33
C LYS A 289 -12.27 18.20 11.21
N GLU A 290 -11.01 18.42 11.57
CA GLU A 290 -9.90 18.54 10.63
C GLU A 290 -9.72 17.26 9.79
N CYS A 291 -9.74 16.09 10.43
CA CYS A 291 -9.70 14.80 9.73
C CYS A 291 -10.87 14.62 8.76
N ALA A 292 -12.08 15.05 9.15
CA ALA A 292 -13.24 15.01 8.27
C ALA A 292 -13.08 15.95 7.06
N GLU A 293 -12.50 17.13 7.25
CA GLU A 293 -12.26 18.10 6.18
C GLU A 293 -11.17 17.63 5.19
N ILE A 294 -10.08 17.03 5.68
CA ILE A 294 -9.06 16.39 4.83
C ILE A 294 -9.72 15.32 3.95
N ASN A 295 -10.46 14.40 4.56
CA ASN A 295 -11.14 13.33 3.81
C ASN A 295 -12.18 13.88 2.83
N ALA A 296 -12.90 14.95 3.18
CA ALA A 296 -13.86 15.59 2.30
C ALA A 296 -13.18 16.19 1.06
N SER A 297 -12.03 16.87 1.21
CA SER A 297 -11.28 17.42 0.08
C SER A 297 -10.73 16.34 -0.87
N LEU A 298 -10.22 15.23 -0.32
CA LEU A 298 -9.72 14.10 -1.10
C LEU A 298 -10.85 13.33 -1.80
N TYR A 299 -12.02 13.22 -1.16
CA TYR A 299 -13.23 12.66 -1.76
C TYR A 299 -13.75 13.53 -2.91
N ALA A 300 -13.81 14.85 -2.71
CA ALA A 300 -14.18 15.81 -3.74
C ALA A 300 -13.29 15.69 -4.98
N LEU A 301 -11.97 15.59 -4.77
CA LEU A 301 -11.01 15.37 -5.85
C LEU A 301 -11.31 14.10 -6.64
N ARG A 302 -11.48 12.98 -5.93
CA ARG A 302 -11.83 11.68 -6.54
C ARG A 302 -13.11 11.77 -7.37
N GLU A 303 -14.15 12.41 -6.84
CA GLU A 303 -15.43 12.55 -7.55
C GLU A 303 -15.32 13.47 -8.77
N CYS A 304 -14.51 14.53 -8.72
CA CYS A 304 -14.26 15.40 -9.87
C CYS A 304 -13.62 14.62 -11.03
N VAL A 305 -12.57 13.84 -10.74
CA VAL A 305 -11.91 13.03 -11.78
C VAL A 305 -12.86 11.99 -12.36
N ARG A 306 -13.61 11.27 -11.50
CA ARG A 306 -14.58 10.25 -11.92
C ARG A 306 -15.68 10.83 -12.81
N LEU A 307 -16.23 11.99 -12.44
CA LEU A 307 -17.32 12.63 -13.18
C LEU A 307 -16.84 13.33 -14.45
N ARG A 308 -15.62 13.90 -14.48
CA ARG A 308 -15.00 14.44 -15.69
C ARG A 308 -14.85 13.36 -16.76
N ARG A 309 -14.39 12.17 -16.37
CA ARG A 309 -14.29 11.03 -17.30
C ARG A 309 -15.65 10.63 -17.86
N ARG A 310 -16.66 10.50 -16.98
CA ARG A 310 -18.02 10.19 -17.39
C ARG A 310 -18.59 11.26 -18.33
N GLN A 311 -18.32 12.54 -18.06
CA GLN A 311 -18.73 13.65 -18.91
C GLN A 311 -18.11 13.52 -20.32
N ALA A 312 -16.82 13.20 -20.41
CA ALA A 312 -16.15 12.98 -21.69
C ALA A 312 -16.69 11.74 -22.45
N GLU A 313 -17.04 10.67 -21.74
CA GLU A 313 -17.67 9.48 -22.35
C GLU A 313 -19.09 9.80 -22.87
N GLU A 314 -19.88 10.55 -22.11
CA GLU A 314 -21.22 10.97 -22.53
C GLU A 314 -21.17 11.96 -23.71
N ALA A 315 -20.14 12.81 -23.80
CA ALA A 315 -19.93 13.72 -24.93
C ALA A 315 -19.61 12.99 -26.26
N LYS A 316 -19.07 11.76 -26.21
CA LYS A 316 -18.82 10.93 -27.40
C LYS A 316 -20.08 10.30 -28.00
N HIS A 317 -21.24 10.38 -27.33
CA HIS A 317 -22.50 9.80 -27.81
C HIS A 317 -23.34 10.87 -28.55
N PRO A 318 -23.52 10.76 -29.89
CA PRO A 318 -24.12 11.81 -30.73
C PRO A 318 -25.66 11.94 -30.64
N GLY A 319 -26.27 11.64 -29.48
CA GLY A 319 -27.72 11.59 -29.29
C GLY A 319 -28.27 12.34 -28.07
N GLY A 320 -27.51 13.27 -27.49
CA GLY A 320 -27.93 14.02 -26.29
C GLY A 320 -27.61 13.26 -25.00
N GLY A 321 -26.31 13.02 -24.75
CA GLY A 321 -25.84 12.55 -23.44
C GLY A 321 -26.35 13.44 -22.31
N LYS A 322 -26.55 12.88 -21.11
CA LYS A 322 -27.03 13.67 -19.97
C LYS A 322 -25.94 14.67 -19.61
N HIS A 323 -26.33 15.88 -19.24
CA HIS A 323 -25.38 16.83 -18.71
C HIS A 323 -24.83 16.29 -17.38
N VAL A 324 -23.56 15.87 -17.35
CA VAL A 324 -22.87 15.40 -16.15
C VAL A 324 -22.28 16.62 -15.43
N HIS A 325 -22.94 17.07 -14.36
CA HIS A 325 -22.39 18.13 -13.51
C HIS A 325 -21.20 17.63 -12.68
N VAL A 326 -20.03 18.24 -12.87
CA VAL A 326 -18.82 17.96 -12.08
C VAL A 326 -18.68 18.97 -10.93
N PRO A 327 -18.61 18.54 -9.66
CA PRO A 327 -18.71 19.43 -8.50
C PRO A 327 -17.38 20.10 -8.13
N TYR A 328 -16.80 20.90 -9.02
CA TYR A 328 -15.51 21.58 -8.80
C TYR A 328 -15.46 22.48 -7.55
N ARG A 329 -16.62 22.97 -7.10
CA ARG A 329 -16.76 23.85 -5.93
C ARG A 329 -16.90 23.12 -4.59
N SER A 330 -16.83 21.79 -4.58
CA SER A 330 -17.06 20.98 -3.38
C SER A 330 -15.94 21.05 -2.35
N SER A 331 -14.73 21.47 -2.74
CA SER A 331 -13.60 21.72 -1.84
C SER A 331 -12.68 22.82 -2.38
N GLN A 332 -11.85 23.43 -1.54
CA GLN A 332 -10.84 24.38 -2.05
C GLN A 332 -9.82 23.70 -2.96
N LEU A 333 -9.46 22.45 -2.67
CA LEU A 333 -8.53 21.67 -3.50
C LEU A 333 -9.06 21.53 -4.93
N THR A 334 -10.33 21.14 -5.10
CA THR A 334 -10.94 21.02 -6.43
C THR A 334 -11.16 22.36 -7.13
N ARG A 335 -11.27 23.46 -6.37
CA ARG A 335 -11.34 24.82 -6.93
C ARG A 335 -9.99 25.29 -7.46
N VAL A 336 -8.90 25.05 -6.73
CA VAL A 336 -7.54 25.34 -7.22
C VAL A 336 -7.28 24.63 -8.55
N LEU A 337 -7.78 23.40 -8.69
CA LEU A 337 -7.57 22.54 -9.85
C LEU A 337 -8.60 22.73 -10.96
N MET A 338 -9.53 23.66 -10.80
CA MET A 338 -10.65 23.81 -11.71
C MET A 338 -10.18 23.98 -13.15
N GLU A 339 -9.16 24.80 -13.37
CA GLU A 339 -8.53 25.04 -14.68
C GLU A 339 -7.96 23.76 -15.32
N CYS A 340 -7.33 22.89 -14.53
CA CYS A 340 -6.82 21.59 -14.98
C CYS A 340 -7.95 20.57 -15.26
N PHE A 341 -9.14 20.74 -14.66
CA PHE A 341 -10.27 19.86 -14.93
C PHE A 341 -11.14 20.32 -16.09
N THR A 342 -11.18 21.62 -16.36
CA THR A 342 -11.97 22.21 -17.46
C THR A 342 -11.19 22.26 -18.77
N SER A 343 -9.86 22.33 -18.73
CA SER A 343 -9.04 22.28 -19.94
C SER A 343 -8.96 20.85 -20.50
N PRO A 344 -9.25 20.66 -21.81
CA PRO A 344 -9.25 19.34 -22.45
C PRO A 344 -7.85 18.71 -22.47
N ASP A 345 -6.82 19.53 -22.70
CA ASP A 345 -5.43 19.10 -22.88
C ASP A 345 -4.61 19.15 -21.58
N ALA A 346 -5.28 19.42 -20.44
CA ALA A 346 -4.60 19.50 -19.16
C ALA A 346 -4.04 18.15 -18.69
N LEU A 347 -2.78 18.14 -18.30
CA LEU A 347 -2.10 16.97 -17.76
C LEU A 347 -2.27 16.91 -16.23
N VAL A 348 -2.87 15.83 -15.75
CA VAL A 348 -3.13 15.64 -14.32
C VAL A 348 -2.61 14.29 -13.90
N ALA A 349 -1.66 14.25 -12.95
CA ALA A 349 -1.05 13.00 -12.48
C ALA A 349 -1.05 12.87 -10.96
N VAL A 350 -1.08 11.63 -10.47
CA VAL A 350 -0.98 11.32 -9.04
C VAL A 350 0.21 10.40 -8.81
N ILE A 351 1.08 10.75 -7.87
CA ILE A 351 2.08 9.85 -7.31
C ILE A 351 1.61 9.40 -5.93
N ALA A 352 1.32 8.12 -5.79
CA ALA A 352 0.96 7.53 -4.51
C ALA A 352 2.20 6.97 -3.81
N THR A 353 2.52 7.49 -2.63
CA THR A 353 3.64 6.99 -1.81
C THR A 353 3.13 6.02 -0.77
N VAL A 354 3.78 4.86 -0.64
CA VAL A 354 3.36 3.78 0.28
C VAL A 354 4.48 3.34 1.22
N SER A 355 4.10 2.99 2.44
CA SER A 355 5.00 2.42 3.45
C SER A 355 5.04 0.89 3.32
N PRO A 356 6.24 0.27 3.27
CA PRO A 356 6.36 -1.19 3.25
C PRO A 356 6.07 -1.83 4.62
N SER A 357 5.97 -1.05 5.70
CA SER A 357 5.79 -1.56 7.06
C SER A 357 4.56 -2.46 7.21
N SER A 358 4.70 -3.57 7.94
CA SER A 358 3.61 -4.45 8.34
C SER A 358 2.61 -3.77 9.30
N GLN A 359 3.00 -2.67 9.94
CA GLN A 359 2.14 -1.88 10.81
C GLN A 359 1.25 -0.91 10.03
N ASP A 360 1.71 -0.55 8.83
CA ASP A 360 1.10 0.41 7.91
C ASP A 360 0.25 -0.25 6.82
N THR A 361 0.16 -1.58 6.80
CA THR A 361 -0.51 -2.35 5.73
C THR A 361 -1.90 -1.81 5.38
N GLU A 362 -2.72 -1.50 6.37
CA GLU A 362 -4.06 -0.95 6.18
C GLU A 362 -4.04 0.43 5.53
N HIS A 363 -3.08 1.28 5.89
CA HIS A 363 -2.93 2.63 5.36
C HIS A 363 -2.39 2.62 3.92
N SER A 364 -1.38 1.82 3.63
CA SER A 364 -0.89 1.59 2.27
C SER A 364 -1.98 1.01 1.37
N MET A 365 -2.75 0.05 1.85
CA MET A 365 -3.88 -0.52 1.09
C MET A 365 -4.99 0.50 0.82
N SER A 366 -5.36 1.31 1.82
CA SER A 366 -6.34 2.40 1.65
C SER A 366 -5.86 3.44 0.64
N THR A 367 -4.56 3.74 0.66
CA THR A 367 -3.91 4.66 -0.29
C THR A 367 -4.05 4.14 -1.72
N LEU A 368 -3.61 2.90 -1.98
CA LEU A 368 -3.67 2.28 -3.30
C LEU A 368 -5.10 2.15 -3.85
N GLN A 369 -6.05 1.74 -2.99
CA GLN A 369 -7.46 1.68 -3.39
C GLN A 369 -7.98 3.05 -3.81
N THR A 370 -7.63 4.10 -3.07
CA THR A 370 -8.13 5.45 -3.33
C THR A 370 -7.60 6.00 -4.65
N VAL A 371 -6.29 5.89 -4.90
CA VAL A 371 -5.69 6.38 -6.15
C VAL A 371 -6.13 5.56 -7.36
N LEU A 372 -6.32 4.24 -7.22
CA LEU A 372 -6.83 3.40 -8.30
C LEU A 372 -8.25 3.85 -8.71
N MET A 373 -9.10 4.22 -7.74
CA MET A 373 -10.41 4.80 -8.04
C MET A 373 -10.32 6.21 -8.63
N MET A 374 -9.31 7.01 -8.28
CA MET A 374 -9.04 8.31 -8.93
C MET A 374 -8.66 8.12 -10.40
N ALA A 375 -7.91 7.08 -10.77
CA ALA A 375 -7.66 6.72 -12.17
C ALA A 375 -8.93 6.26 -12.93
N GLY A 376 -10.09 6.22 -12.26
CA GLY A 376 -11.37 5.81 -12.84
C GLY A 376 -11.57 4.30 -12.89
N ALA A 377 -10.86 3.54 -12.05
CA ALA A 377 -11.16 2.12 -11.87
C ALA A 377 -12.42 1.88 -11.04
N SER A 378 -13.03 0.71 -11.21
CA SER A 378 -14.11 0.23 -10.34
C SER A 378 -13.60 -0.14 -8.93
N LYS A 379 -14.51 -0.23 -7.95
CA LYS A 379 -14.18 -0.74 -6.61
C LYS A 379 -13.65 -2.18 -6.64
N ASP A 380 -14.07 -2.97 -7.62
CA ASP A 380 -13.72 -4.38 -7.76
C ASP A 380 -12.54 -4.63 -8.71
N ALA A 381 -11.77 -3.57 -9.02
CA ALA A 381 -10.65 -3.55 -9.96
C ALA A 381 -9.36 -4.24 -9.46
N VAL A 382 -9.37 -4.74 -8.23
CA VAL A 382 -8.21 -5.36 -7.56
C VAL A 382 -8.31 -6.88 -7.69
N ALA A 383 -7.22 -7.53 -8.08
CA ALA A 383 -7.12 -8.99 -7.99
C ALA A 383 -6.61 -9.39 -6.62
N GLU A 384 -7.21 -10.43 -6.04
CA GLU A 384 -6.84 -10.88 -4.70
C GLU A 384 -6.79 -12.40 -4.57
N VAL A 385 -5.79 -12.88 -3.83
CA VAL A 385 -5.54 -14.30 -3.58
C VAL A 385 -5.23 -14.48 -2.10
N LYS A 386 -5.88 -15.47 -1.48
CA LYS A 386 -5.60 -15.89 -0.11
C LYS A 386 -4.70 -17.12 -0.12
N GLU A 387 -3.64 -17.08 0.67
CA GLU A 387 -2.70 -18.19 0.89
C GLU A 387 -2.58 -18.48 2.39
N ASP A 388 -2.65 -19.75 2.79
CA ASP A 388 -2.44 -20.15 4.18
C ASP A 388 -0.94 -20.25 4.49
N VAL A 389 -0.54 -19.77 5.67
CA VAL A 389 0.87 -19.72 6.08
C VAL A 389 1.13 -20.71 7.20
N ALA A 390 2.18 -21.52 7.04
CA ALA A 390 2.66 -22.42 8.07
C ALA A 390 3.36 -21.65 9.20
N LEU A 391 3.25 -22.13 10.44
CA LEU A 391 4.05 -21.59 11.55
C LEU A 391 5.52 -21.95 11.32
N ALA A 392 6.41 -20.97 11.49
CA ALA A 392 7.85 -21.21 11.47
C ALA A 392 8.21 -22.31 12.50
N GLY A 393 8.78 -23.42 12.02
CA GLY A 393 9.09 -24.60 12.84
C GLY A 393 7.97 -25.66 12.93
N SER A 394 6.79 -25.42 12.35
CA SER A 394 5.81 -26.46 12.08
C SER A 394 6.05 -27.03 10.68
N GLN A 395 6.32 -28.32 10.59
CA GLN A 395 6.27 -29.04 9.31
C GLN A 395 4.85 -28.92 8.74
N THR A 396 4.79 -28.63 7.44
CA THR A 396 3.65 -28.71 6.50
C THR A 396 2.22 -28.56 7.06
N PRO A 397 1.47 -27.53 6.64
CA PRO A 397 0.07 -27.37 7.02
C PRO A 397 -0.78 -28.44 6.32
N GLY A 398 -1.27 -29.43 7.08
CA GLY A 398 -2.21 -30.42 6.55
C GLY A 398 -2.39 -31.70 7.38
N GLU A 399 -1.35 -32.17 8.07
CA GLU A 399 -1.50 -33.38 8.90
C GLU A 399 -2.14 -33.03 10.23
N ARG A 400 -3.41 -33.40 10.38
CA ARG A 400 -4.10 -33.45 11.67
C ARG A 400 -3.18 -34.23 12.62
N LEU A 401 -2.70 -33.62 13.69
CA LEU A 401 -1.85 -34.33 14.65
C LEU A 401 -2.69 -35.43 15.33
N VAL A 402 -2.62 -36.66 14.84
CA VAL A 402 -3.40 -37.81 15.34
C VAL A 402 -2.56 -38.55 16.38
N LYS A 403 -3.14 -38.83 17.56
CA LYS A 403 -2.43 -39.63 18.58
C LYS A 403 -2.12 -41.03 18.03
N PRO A 404 -0.98 -41.63 18.40
CA PRO A 404 -0.63 -42.98 17.94
C PRO A 404 -1.69 -44.05 18.16
N ILE A 405 -2.52 -43.93 19.20
CA ILE A 405 -3.64 -44.85 19.46
C ILE A 405 -4.79 -44.75 18.42
N HIS A 406 -4.83 -43.68 17.63
CA HIS A 406 -5.87 -43.40 16.63
C HIS A 406 -5.38 -43.54 15.19
N TRP A 407 -4.14 -43.97 14.99
CA TRP A 407 -3.58 -44.22 13.65
C TRP A 407 -4.32 -45.36 12.95
N SER A 408 -4.57 -45.16 11.65
CA SER A 408 -4.97 -46.21 10.72
C SER A 408 -3.81 -47.18 10.45
N ALA A 409 -4.06 -48.28 9.74
CA ALA A 409 -2.99 -49.20 9.34
C ALA A 409 -2.01 -48.54 8.36
N GLU A 410 -2.46 -47.60 7.54
CA GLU A 410 -1.63 -46.83 6.61
C GLU A 410 -0.70 -45.87 7.37
N ASP A 411 -1.26 -45.14 8.35
CA ASP A 411 -0.48 -44.25 9.22
C ASP A 411 0.65 -44.99 9.95
N VAL A 412 0.38 -46.22 10.42
CA VAL A 412 1.39 -47.07 11.08
C VAL A 412 2.50 -47.47 10.11
N ARG A 413 2.15 -47.86 8.88
CA ARG A 413 3.11 -48.23 7.83
C ARG A 413 3.99 -47.05 7.45
N GLU A 414 3.39 -45.89 7.28
CA GLU A 414 4.08 -44.66 6.93
C GLU A 414 5.02 -44.20 8.06
N TRP A 415 4.54 -44.17 9.30
CA TRP A 415 5.35 -43.82 10.47
C TRP A 415 6.54 -44.75 10.60
N LEU A 416 6.32 -46.07 10.55
CA LEU A 416 7.37 -47.07 10.68
C LEU A 416 8.37 -46.98 9.52
N GLY A 417 7.90 -46.72 8.30
CA GLY A 417 8.73 -46.51 7.12
C GLY A 417 9.60 -45.26 7.20
N LYS A 418 9.20 -44.21 7.93
CA LYS A 418 9.98 -42.98 8.12
C LYS A 418 10.95 -43.03 9.31
N LEU A 419 10.81 -43.99 10.22
CA LEU A 419 11.66 -44.09 11.42
C LEU A 419 13.15 -44.20 11.08
N LYS A 420 13.98 -43.45 11.84
CA LYS A 420 15.45 -43.37 11.67
C LYS A 420 15.88 -43.27 10.19
N GLY A 421 15.26 -42.35 9.45
CA GLY A 421 15.64 -42.07 8.06
C GLY A 421 15.38 -43.22 7.09
N GLY A 422 14.37 -44.06 7.33
CA GLY A 422 14.02 -45.18 6.44
C GLY A 422 14.57 -46.53 6.85
N SER A 423 15.31 -46.62 7.95
CA SER A 423 16.01 -47.84 8.41
C SER A 423 15.08 -49.05 8.66
N PHE A 424 13.79 -48.80 8.87
CA PHE A 424 12.78 -49.83 9.15
C PHE A 424 11.84 -50.12 7.96
N ARG A 425 12.04 -49.47 6.80
CA ARG A 425 11.19 -49.65 5.62
C ARG A 425 11.10 -51.11 5.15
N ARG A 426 12.19 -51.87 5.29
CA ARG A 426 12.26 -53.32 5.00
C ARG A 426 11.29 -54.19 5.80
N TYR A 427 10.75 -53.70 6.92
CA TYR A 427 9.78 -54.44 7.73
C TYR A 427 8.33 -54.03 7.44
N VAL A 428 8.11 -52.97 6.67
CA VAL A 428 6.77 -52.39 6.42
C VAL A 428 5.92 -53.31 5.53
N ASP A 429 6.53 -53.93 4.53
CA ASP A 429 5.82 -54.79 3.58
C ASP A 429 5.32 -56.10 4.23
N GLY A 430 5.97 -56.53 5.32
CA GLY A 430 5.60 -57.73 6.09
C GLY A 430 4.60 -57.47 7.24
N LEU A 431 4.12 -56.25 7.43
CA LEU A 431 3.18 -55.92 8.51
C LEU A 431 1.78 -56.51 8.23
N PRO A 432 1.07 -57.00 9.27
CA PRO A 432 -0.34 -57.36 9.14
C PRO A 432 -1.19 -56.22 8.59
N GLY A 433 -2.14 -56.54 7.71
CA GLY A 433 -3.02 -55.57 7.05
C GLY A 433 -3.91 -54.77 8.01
N ASP A 434 -4.22 -55.34 9.16
CA ASP A 434 -5.09 -54.81 10.21
C ASP A 434 -4.34 -54.12 11.37
N LEU A 435 -3.00 -54.04 11.29
CA LEU A 435 -2.17 -53.43 12.33
C LEU A 435 -2.38 -51.91 12.39
N ASN A 436 -3.33 -51.49 13.22
CA ASN A 436 -3.62 -50.08 13.49
C ASN A 436 -2.96 -49.58 14.79
N GLY A 437 -3.09 -48.29 15.04
CA GLY A 437 -2.54 -47.61 16.21
C GLY A 437 -2.99 -48.18 17.56
N ARG A 438 -4.24 -48.66 17.68
CA ARG A 438 -4.73 -49.28 18.93
C ARG A 438 -4.02 -50.59 19.22
N ALA A 439 -3.81 -51.41 18.20
CA ALA A 439 -3.06 -52.65 18.33
C ALA A 439 -1.60 -52.36 18.65
N LEU A 440 -0.97 -51.46 17.90
CA LEU A 440 0.44 -51.10 18.04
C LEU A 440 0.80 -50.59 19.45
N VAL A 441 0.01 -49.67 20.02
CA VAL A 441 0.28 -49.05 21.33
C VAL A 441 0.18 -50.06 22.49
N ARG A 442 -0.58 -51.14 22.32
CA ARG A 442 -0.76 -52.20 23.33
C ARG A 442 0.36 -53.26 23.31
N MET A 443 1.18 -53.29 22.26
CA MET A 443 2.22 -54.30 22.12
C MET A 443 3.38 -54.05 23.09
N ASN A 444 3.89 -55.14 23.67
CA ASN A 444 5.14 -55.13 24.41
C ASN A 444 6.33 -55.27 23.45
N LYS A 445 7.56 -55.13 23.98
CA LYS A 445 8.81 -55.19 23.18
C LYS A 445 8.95 -56.50 22.38
N ALA A 446 8.54 -57.62 22.96
CA ALA A 446 8.62 -58.94 22.31
C ALA A 446 7.61 -59.07 21.16
N ALA A 447 6.38 -58.60 21.36
CA ALA A 447 5.36 -58.55 20.32
C ALA A 447 5.76 -57.63 19.16
N LEU A 448 6.35 -56.46 19.45
CA LEU A 448 6.87 -55.56 18.41
C LEU A 448 8.05 -56.17 17.64
N ALA A 449 8.92 -56.93 18.30
CA ALA A 449 10.01 -57.64 17.63
C ALA A 449 9.45 -58.66 16.63
N GLN A 450 8.45 -59.45 17.01
CA GLN A 450 7.84 -60.47 16.16
C GLN A 450 7.04 -59.86 15.01
N VAL A 451 6.18 -58.89 15.30
CA VAL A 451 5.22 -58.35 14.33
C VAL A 451 5.83 -57.27 13.43
N CYS A 452 6.70 -56.41 13.98
CA CYS A 452 7.23 -55.23 13.27
C CYS A 452 8.74 -55.28 13.03
N GLY A 453 9.45 -56.21 13.64
CA GLY A 453 10.92 -56.28 13.62
C GLY A 453 11.51 -57.55 13.02
N GLY A 454 10.70 -58.37 12.35
CA GLY A 454 11.13 -59.62 11.73
C GLY A 454 11.74 -60.62 12.72
N GLY A 455 11.28 -60.62 13.97
CA GLY A 455 11.80 -61.44 15.07
C GLY A 455 13.02 -60.86 15.80
N ASN A 456 13.56 -59.71 15.38
CA ASN A 456 14.74 -59.12 16.00
C ASN A 456 14.39 -58.31 17.27
N ALA A 457 14.88 -58.78 18.42
CA ALA A 457 14.63 -58.17 19.73
C ALA A 457 15.14 -56.73 19.86
N GLN A 458 16.28 -56.38 19.24
CA GLN A 458 16.81 -55.02 19.26
C GLN A 458 15.96 -54.06 18.42
N VAL A 459 15.41 -54.56 17.31
CA VAL A 459 14.49 -53.80 16.44
C VAL A 459 13.17 -53.54 17.17
N GLY A 460 12.62 -54.56 17.82
CA GLY A 460 11.41 -54.41 18.65
C GLY A 460 11.59 -53.41 19.80
N LEU A 461 12.74 -53.43 20.47
CA LEU A 461 13.09 -52.43 21.49
C LEU A 461 13.20 -51.01 20.91
N ALA A 462 13.81 -50.86 19.74
CA ALA A 462 13.95 -49.56 19.08
C ALA A 462 12.58 -48.99 18.69
N ILE A 463 11.70 -49.79 18.09
CA ILE A 463 10.35 -49.39 17.71
C ILE A 463 9.53 -49.02 18.96
N PHE A 464 9.64 -49.81 20.03
CA PHE A 464 8.96 -49.52 21.30
C PHE A 464 9.37 -48.15 21.86
N ASN A 465 10.68 -47.86 21.91
CA ASN A 465 11.17 -46.59 22.42
C ASN A 465 10.75 -45.40 21.54
N GLN A 466 10.78 -45.57 20.20
CA GLN A 466 10.34 -44.54 19.28
C GLN A 466 8.83 -44.28 19.39
N LEU A 467 8.02 -45.32 19.56
CA LEU A 467 6.57 -45.19 19.77
C LEU A 467 6.27 -44.40 21.04
N ARG A 468 7.00 -44.67 22.14
CA ARG A 468 6.84 -43.92 23.40
C ARG A 468 7.24 -42.46 23.24
N ASN A 469 8.36 -42.19 22.59
CA ASN A 469 8.80 -40.83 22.30
C ASN A 469 7.78 -40.06 21.45
N GLU A 470 7.16 -40.71 20.47
CA GLU A 470 6.15 -40.10 19.62
C GLU A 470 4.84 -39.84 20.37
N ILE A 471 4.38 -40.77 21.21
CA ILE A 471 3.24 -40.54 22.13
C ILE A 471 3.52 -39.32 23.01
N ASP A 472 4.68 -39.26 23.63
CA ASP A 472 5.06 -38.16 24.52
C ASP A 472 5.20 -36.83 23.77
N ARG A 473 5.74 -36.85 22.55
CA ARG A 473 5.83 -35.68 21.67
C ARG A 473 4.44 -35.15 21.35
N VAL A 474 3.54 -36.01 20.87
CA VAL A 474 2.16 -35.63 20.51
C VAL A 474 1.42 -35.11 21.73
N ASP A 475 1.57 -35.76 22.89
CA ASP A 475 0.96 -35.30 24.14
C ASP A 475 1.51 -33.96 24.61
N ARG A 476 2.83 -33.71 24.51
CA ARG A 476 3.44 -32.40 24.82
C ARG A 476 2.89 -31.30 23.91
N VAL A 477 2.82 -31.54 22.61
CA VAL A 477 2.29 -30.57 21.64
C VAL A 477 0.80 -30.29 21.93
N MET A 478 -0.01 -31.32 22.16
CA MET A 478 -1.42 -31.14 22.51
C MET A 478 -1.63 -30.45 23.86
N ARG A 479 -0.79 -30.72 24.88
CA ARG A 479 -0.83 -30.02 26.18
C ARG A 479 -0.45 -28.55 26.04
N SER A 480 0.61 -28.24 25.29
CA SER A 480 1.03 -26.86 25.00
C SER A 480 -0.08 -26.09 24.26
N GLN A 481 -0.72 -26.71 23.26
CA GLN A 481 -1.87 -26.13 22.58
C GLN A 481 -3.05 -25.88 23.54
N ARG A 482 -3.34 -26.80 24.46
CA ARG A 482 -4.39 -26.62 25.48
C ARG A 482 -4.03 -25.51 26.47
N GLN A 483 -2.80 -25.44 26.95
CA GLN A 483 -2.35 -24.39 27.87
C GLN A 483 -2.34 -23.01 27.22
N GLY A 484 -1.92 -22.91 25.95
CA GLY A 484 -2.02 -21.67 25.18
C GLY A 484 -3.47 -21.21 25.01
N VAL A 485 -4.40 -22.13 24.76
CA VAL A 485 -5.85 -21.83 24.70
C VAL A 485 -6.41 -21.41 26.07
N VAL A 486 -5.97 -22.04 27.16
CA VAL A 486 -6.39 -21.69 28.52
C VAL A 486 -5.85 -20.31 28.94
N GLN A 487 -4.59 -20.00 28.65
CA GLN A 487 -4.02 -18.67 28.90
C GLN A 487 -4.68 -17.58 28.03
N MET A 488 -5.01 -17.90 26.78
CA MET A 488 -5.74 -16.99 25.90
C MET A 488 -7.15 -16.72 26.41
N ASN A 489 -7.87 -17.75 26.86
CA ASN A 489 -9.20 -17.60 27.45
C ASN A 489 -9.16 -16.89 28.81
N ALA A 490 -8.09 -17.06 29.61
CA ALA A 490 -7.89 -16.33 30.84
C ALA A 490 -7.65 -14.83 30.59
N ARG A 491 -6.89 -14.47 29.54
CA ARG A 491 -6.68 -13.08 29.13
C ARG A 491 -7.96 -12.41 28.62
N LEU A 492 -8.75 -13.13 27.80
CA LEU A 492 -10.06 -12.67 27.32
C LEU A 492 -11.06 -12.45 28.48
N LYS A 493 -11.03 -13.30 29.51
CA LYS A 493 -11.86 -13.11 30.72
C LYS A 493 -11.35 -12.01 31.65
N ALA A 494 -10.06 -11.69 31.61
CA ALA A 494 -9.46 -10.63 32.40
C ALA A 494 -9.63 -9.23 31.77
N GLY A 495 -10.28 -9.12 30.60
CA GLY A 495 -10.54 -7.84 29.94
C GLY A 495 -9.31 -7.21 29.27
N TRP A 496 -8.30 -8.03 28.92
CA TRP A 496 -7.09 -7.60 28.19
C TRP A 496 -7.20 -7.86 26.68
#